data_AF-A0A6A7BAZ5-F1
#
_entry.id   AF-A0A6A7BAZ5-F1
#
_cell.length_a   1.000
_cell.length_b   1.000
_cell.length_c   1.000
_cell.angle_alpha   90.00
_cell.angle_beta   90.00
_cell.angle_gamma   90.00
#
_symmetry.space_group_name_H-M   'P 1'
#
loop_
_entity.id
_entity.type
_entity.pdbx_description
1 polymer ?
#
loop_
_entity_poly.entity_id
_entity_poly.type
_entity_poly.pdbx_seq_one_letter_code
_entity_poly.pdbx_strand_id
1 'polypeptide(L)'
;MRYDAEEAQSVEDQLRSASKTSRALLHDNNTPWLNTHWRLRDIKYFGPNDSLDGNALKTLRVSSQLSSLTTEQSAMTCHIEDIQDTQSILSEELRYGINNVPLLFLGIALLEIAHWKPIEDQMTARDLNDEVFSARRIVSRPAQLGPIYQKVARKCLRCNFGAEPDLRKKKLQKAVYNDVICELESMIEKLEI
;
A
#
# COMPACT_ATOMS: atom_id res chain seq x y z
N MET A 1 -32.23 18.20 -6.93
CA MET A 1 -31.98 17.16 -5.91
C MET A 1 -30.50 17.10 -5.69
N ARG A 2 -30.03 17.56 -4.54
CA ARG A 2 -28.64 17.44 -4.10
C ARG A 2 -28.43 15.98 -3.72
N TYR A 3 -27.51 15.29 -4.39
CA TYR A 3 -27.01 14.03 -3.88
C TYR A 3 -26.12 14.36 -2.68
N ASP A 4 -26.47 13.71 -1.58
CA ASP A 4 -26.00 13.92 -0.23
C ASP A 4 -24.49 13.66 -0.08
N ALA A 5 -23.94 14.24 0.98
CA ALA A 5 -22.55 14.16 1.35
C ALA A 5 -21.98 12.75 1.17
N GLU A 6 -20.99 12.60 0.29
CA GLU A 6 -20.02 11.50 0.39
C GLU A 6 -19.64 11.41 1.88
N GLU A 7 -19.83 10.25 2.51
CA GLU A 7 -19.38 9.96 3.87
C GLU A 7 -17.87 10.21 3.91
N ALA A 8 -17.48 11.45 4.20
CA ALA A 8 -16.10 11.82 4.38
C ALA A 8 -15.64 11.13 5.65
N GLN A 9 -15.01 9.97 5.50
CA GLN A 9 -14.37 9.25 6.59
C GLN A 9 -13.51 10.24 7.38
N SER A 10 -13.60 10.21 8.71
CA SER A 10 -12.87 11.15 9.55
C SER A 10 -11.38 11.11 9.24
N VAL A 11 -10.73 12.27 9.24
CA VAL A 11 -9.26 12.40 9.14
C VAL A 11 -8.57 11.50 10.17
N GLU A 12 -9.16 11.38 11.36
CA GLU A 12 -8.67 10.50 12.42
C GLU A 12 -8.69 9.02 12.00
N ASP A 13 -9.80 8.54 11.45
CA ASP A 13 -9.98 7.17 10.98
C ASP A 13 -8.99 6.81 9.85
N GLN A 14 -8.76 7.74 8.93
CA GLN A 14 -7.77 7.59 7.87
C GLN A 14 -6.36 7.44 8.45
N LEU A 15 -5.97 8.29 9.40
CA LEU A 15 -4.66 8.21 10.05
C LEU A 15 -4.50 6.92 10.88
N ARG A 16 -5.53 6.51 11.60
CA ARG A 16 -5.53 5.25 12.34
C ARG A 16 -5.39 4.06 11.40
N SER A 17 -6.10 4.06 10.27
CA SER A 17 -5.98 3.02 9.23
C SER A 17 -4.57 2.95 8.65
N ALA A 18 -3.99 4.10 8.32
CA ALA A 18 -2.63 4.22 7.80
C ALA A 18 -1.58 3.69 8.79
N SER A 19 -1.69 4.07 10.07
CA SER A 19 -0.77 3.62 11.12
C SER A 19 -0.83 2.10 11.30
N LYS A 20 -2.05 1.54 11.37
CA LYS A 20 -2.24 0.10 11.56
C LYS A 20 -1.80 -0.72 10.36
N THR A 21 -2.12 -0.25 9.15
CA THR A 21 -1.64 -0.86 7.90
C THR A 21 -0.12 -0.91 7.87
N SER A 22 0.55 0.20 8.22
CA SER A 22 2.01 0.27 8.28
C SER A 22 2.60 -0.69 9.31
N ARG A 23 1.96 -0.81 10.48
CA ARG A 23 2.38 -1.72 11.55
C ARG A 23 2.22 -3.19 11.16
N ALA A 24 1.09 -3.53 10.54
CA ALA A 24 0.83 -4.89 10.05
C ALA A 24 1.86 -5.32 9.02
N LEU A 25 2.16 -4.46 8.04
CA LEU A 25 3.21 -4.71 7.05
C LEU A 25 4.58 -4.97 7.70
N LEU A 26 4.93 -4.16 8.69
CA LEU A 26 6.21 -4.28 9.37
C LEU A 26 6.31 -5.54 10.23
N HIS A 27 5.19 -6.04 10.74
CA HIS A 27 5.14 -7.28 11.49
C HIS A 27 5.17 -8.50 10.55
N ASP A 28 4.39 -8.44 9.47
CA ASP A 28 4.11 -9.58 8.60
C ASP A 28 5.08 -9.74 7.43
N ASN A 29 6.05 -8.82 7.24
CA ASN A 29 7.05 -8.90 6.17
C ASN A 29 7.94 -10.16 6.18
N ASN A 30 8.03 -10.84 7.32
CA ASN A 30 8.79 -12.08 7.47
C ASN A 30 7.90 -13.33 7.34
N THR A 31 6.62 -13.15 7.03
CA THR A 31 5.64 -14.23 6.95
C THR A 31 5.24 -14.47 5.50
N PRO A 32 4.88 -15.72 5.13
CA PRO A 32 4.42 -16.02 3.77
C PRO A 32 3.04 -15.42 3.45
N TRP A 33 2.37 -14.82 4.44
CA TRP A 33 1.02 -14.28 4.30
C TRP A 33 0.98 -12.97 3.51
N LEU A 34 2.08 -12.23 3.46
CA LEU A 34 2.19 -10.98 2.76
C LEU A 34 2.75 -11.21 1.35
N ASN A 35 1.91 -10.99 0.33
CA ASN A 35 2.36 -11.01 -1.06
C ASN A 35 3.37 -9.88 -1.32
N THR A 36 4.36 -10.12 -2.17
CA THR A 36 5.30 -9.09 -2.65
C THR A 36 4.58 -7.87 -3.21
N HIS A 37 3.48 -8.08 -3.93
CA HIS A 37 2.63 -7.04 -4.54
C HIS A 37 1.31 -6.86 -3.79
N TRP A 38 1.34 -6.94 -2.45
CA TRP A 38 0.17 -6.73 -1.62
C TRP A 38 -0.49 -5.37 -1.91
N ARG A 39 -1.81 -5.29 -1.70
CA ARG A 39 -2.62 -4.08 -1.88
C ARG A 39 -3.47 -3.82 -0.65
N LEU A 40 -3.96 -2.59 -0.51
CA LEU A 40 -4.83 -2.22 0.62
C LEU A 40 -6.08 -3.12 0.69
N ARG A 41 -6.60 -3.59 -0.45
CA ARG A 41 -7.74 -4.52 -0.53
C ARG A 41 -7.49 -5.88 0.13
N ASP A 42 -6.22 -6.28 0.27
CA ASP A 42 -5.80 -7.52 0.94
C ASP A 42 -5.81 -7.37 2.46
N ILE A 43 -5.91 -6.14 2.97
CA ILE A 43 -6.06 -5.85 4.39
C ILE A 43 -7.54 -5.76 4.73
N LYS A 44 -7.96 -6.54 5.72
CA LYS A 44 -9.33 -6.55 6.22
C LYS A 44 -9.38 -6.03 7.66
N TYR A 45 -10.35 -5.16 7.91
CA TYR A 45 -10.73 -4.71 9.24
C TYR A 45 -11.95 -5.51 9.67
N PHE A 46 -11.94 -6.05 10.89
CA PHE A 46 -13.07 -6.80 11.44
C PHE A 46 -13.62 -6.06 12.64
N GLY A 47 -14.84 -5.51 12.49
CA GLY A 47 -15.61 -4.84 13.54
C GLY A 47 -17.06 -5.32 13.59
N PRO A 48 -17.76 -5.11 14.71
CA PRO A 48 -19.09 -5.68 14.93
C PRO A 48 -20.19 -5.20 13.96
N ASN A 49 -19.97 -4.17 13.12
CA ASN A 49 -21.01 -3.61 12.24
C ASN A 49 -20.51 -3.09 10.87
N ASP A 50 -19.43 -3.63 10.30
CA ASP A 50 -18.77 -3.11 9.07
C ASP A 50 -18.34 -1.62 9.12
N SER A 51 -18.57 -0.93 10.24
CA SER A 51 -18.05 0.42 10.49
C SER A 51 -16.60 0.34 10.95
N LEU A 52 -15.79 1.29 10.47
CA LEU A 52 -14.39 1.44 10.83
C LEU A 52 -14.26 2.08 12.23
N ASP A 53 -14.90 1.49 13.24
CA ASP A 53 -14.84 1.99 14.61
C ASP A 53 -13.50 1.65 15.30
N GLY A 54 -13.25 2.27 16.45
CA GLY A 54 -12.04 2.04 17.24
C GLY A 54 -11.80 0.57 17.61
N ASN A 55 -12.83 -0.28 17.61
CA ASN A 55 -12.72 -1.73 17.86
C ASN A 55 -12.42 -2.51 16.57
N ALA A 56 -13.00 -2.15 15.42
CA ALA A 56 -12.74 -2.73 14.12
C ALA A 56 -11.26 -2.59 13.75
N LEU A 57 -10.71 -1.44 14.08
CA LEU A 57 -9.31 -1.14 13.92
C LEU A 57 -8.42 -2.04 14.82
N LYS A 58 -8.91 -2.68 15.89
CA LYS A 58 -8.07 -3.56 16.75
C LYS A 58 -7.75 -4.90 16.08
N THR A 59 -8.53 -5.32 15.09
CA THR A 59 -8.45 -6.64 14.45
C THR A 59 -8.11 -6.50 12.96
N LEU A 60 -6.97 -5.88 12.67
CA LEU A 60 -6.42 -5.85 11.31
C LEU A 60 -5.85 -7.24 10.99
N ARG A 61 -6.28 -7.83 9.88
CA ARG A 61 -5.69 -9.06 9.35
C ARG A 61 -5.31 -8.92 7.89
N VAL A 62 -4.17 -9.51 7.54
CA VAL A 62 -3.73 -9.68 6.15
C VAL A 62 -4.41 -10.92 5.59
N SER A 63 -5.15 -10.74 4.50
CA SER A 63 -5.70 -11.85 3.72
C SER A 63 -4.61 -12.42 2.82
N SER A 64 -4.50 -13.73 2.79
CA SER A 64 -3.60 -14.44 1.89
C SER A 64 -4.38 -15.55 1.20
N GLN A 65 -4.25 -15.62 -0.12
CA GLN A 65 -4.78 -16.75 -0.88
C GLN A 65 -3.68 -17.80 -0.94
N LEU A 66 -3.92 -18.99 -0.37
CA LEU A 66 -3.05 -20.12 -0.60
C LEU A 66 -3.22 -20.52 -2.06
N SER A 67 -2.26 -20.16 -2.92
CA SER A 67 -2.24 -20.62 -4.30
C SER A 67 -2.22 -22.14 -4.26
N SER A 68 -3.33 -22.78 -4.63
CA SER A 68 -3.30 -24.22 -4.90
C SER A 68 -2.33 -24.39 -6.06
N LEU A 69 -1.23 -25.12 -5.84
CA LEU A 69 -0.42 -25.67 -6.92
C LEU A 69 -1.30 -26.67 -7.67
N THR A 70 -2.21 -26.19 -8.51
CA THR A 70 -2.76 -27.01 -9.57
C THR A 70 -1.63 -27.19 -10.56
N THR A 71 -0.96 -28.33 -10.42
CA THR A 71 -0.12 -28.92 -11.45
C THR A 71 -0.94 -28.96 -12.73
N GLU A 72 -0.74 -27.97 -13.61
CA GLU A 72 -1.20 -28.05 -14.98
C GLU A 72 -0.33 -29.09 -15.69
N GLN A 73 -0.71 -30.35 -15.53
CA GLN A 73 -0.55 -31.31 -16.61
C GLN A 73 -1.53 -30.90 -17.71
N SER A 74 -1.08 -30.04 -18.62
CA SER A 74 -1.67 -29.96 -19.95
C SER A 74 -0.57 -30.14 -20.97
N ALA A 75 -0.86 -31.04 -21.90
CA ALA A 75 0.07 -31.63 -22.82
C ALA A 75 0.67 -30.63 -23.80
N MET A 76 1.80 -31.02 -24.37
CA MET A 76 2.38 -30.53 -25.61
C MET A 76 1.36 -29.92 -26.59
N THR A 77 1.49 -28.62 -26.82
CA THR A 77 1.25 -28.03 -28.15
C THR A 77 2.16 -26.82 -28.33
N CYS A 78 3.16 -27.02 -29.18
CA CYS A 78 3.89 -25.94 -29.83
C CYS A 78 2.91 -25.14 -30.70
N HIS A 79 2.53 -23.94 -30.25
CA HIS A 79 1.93 -22.93 -31.12
C HIS A 79 2.59 -21.58 -30.83
N ILE A 80 3.29 -21.09 -31.85
CA ILE A 80 3.80 -19.73 -31.98
C ILE A 80 2.57 -18.87 -32.27
N GLU A 81 2.28 -17.92 -31.37
CA GLU A 81 1.64 -16.60 -31.59
C GLU A 81 1.00 -16.15 -30.28
N ASP A 82 1.73 -15.38 -29.46
CA ASP A 82 1.09 -14.30 -28.71
C ASP A 82 2.10 -13.18 -28.38
N ILE A 83 1.92 -12.02 -29.01
CA ILE A 83 2.71 -10.80 -28.78
C ILE A 83 1.95 -9.94 -27.77
N GLN A 84 1.66 -10.48 -26.57
CA GLN A 84 1.04 -9.71 -25.48
C GLN A 84 1.73 -9.76 -24.12
N ASP A 85 2.81 -10.54 -23.92
CA ASP A 85 3.44 -10.63 -22.59
C ASP A 85 4.96 -10.39 -22.58
N THR A 86 5.43 -9.39 -23.33
CA THR A 86 6.82 -8.90 -23.21
C THR A 86 7.05 -7.93 -22.04
N GLN A 87 6.01 -7.59 -21.25
CA GLN A 87 6.17 -6.76 -20.04
C GLN A 87 6.67 -7.55 -18.80
N SER A 88 6.78 -8.87 -18.89
CA SER A 88 6.90 -9.79 -17.74
C SER A 88 8.34 -10.14 -17.29
N ILE A 89 9.40 -9.51 -17.81
CA ILE A 89 10.79 -9.91 -17.45
C ILE A 89 11.70 -8.76 -17.03
N LEU A 90 11.16 -7.59 -16.69
CA LEU A 90 11.96 -6.56 -16.04
C LEU A 90 11.66 -6.60 -14.55
N SER A 91 12.71 -6.75 -13.73
CA SER A 91 12.57 -6.62 -12.28
C SER A 91 11.96 -5.25 -11.95
N GLU A 92 11.17 -5.14 -10.90
CA GLU A 92 10.60 -3.88 -10.43
C GLU A 92 11.70 -2.85 -10.12
N GLU A 93 12.88 -3.34 -9.75
CA GLU A 93 14.10 -2.54 -9.62
C GLU A 93 14.50 -1.91 -10.96
N LEU A 94 14.47 -2.66 -12.05
CA LEU A 94 14.79 -2.15 -13.37
C LEU A 94 13.69 -1.23 -13.93
N ARG A 95 12.42 -1.55 -13.68
CA ARG A 95 11.27 -0.78 -14.18
C ARG A 95 11.05 0.51 -13.42
N TYR A 96 11.19 0.48 -12.10
CA TYR A 96 10.86 1.62 -11.24
C TYR A 96 12.07 2.21 -10.50
N GLY A 97 13.22 1.54 -10.49
CA GLY A 97 14.35 1.93 -9.62
C GLY A 97 14.06 1.67 -8.15
N ILE A 98 13.21 0.68 -7.86
CA ILE A 98 12.76 0.39 -6.49
C ILE A 98 13.22 -0.99 -6.07
N ASN A 99 13.90 -1.02 -4.94
CA ASN A 99 14.55 -2.18 -4.36
C ASN A 99 13.76 -2.82 -3.21
N ASN A 100 12.62 -2.23 -2.82
CA ASN A 100 11.73 -2.80 -1.81
C ASN A 100 10.26 -2.66 -2.24
N VAL A 101 9.76 -3.70 -2.91
CA VAL A 101 8.39 -3.74 -3.46
C VAL A 101 7.31 -3.64 -2.35
N PRO A 102 7.42 -4.30 -1.18
CA PRO A 102 6.43 -4.12 -0.12
C PRO A 102 6.29 -2.68 0.38
N LEU A 103 7.39 -1.92 0.51
CA LEU A 103 7.35 -0.52 0.92
C LEU A 103 6.80 0.41 -0.17
N LEU A 104 7.03 0.08 -1.44
CA LEU A 104 6.38 0.77 -2.56
C LEU A 104 4.87 0.67 -2.46
N PHE A 105 4.35 -0.55 -2.29
CA PHE A 105 2.91 -0.76 -2.16
C PHE A 105 2.35 -0.18 -0.86
N LEU A 106 3.15 -0.06 0.21
CA LEU A 106 2.76 0.75 1.37
C LEU A 106 2.52 2.20 0.98
N GLY A 107 3.41 2.77 0.18
CA GLY A 107 3.25 4.13 -0.33
C GLY A 107 1.96 4.30 -1.13
N ILE A 108 1.61 3.32 -1.96
CA ILE A 108 0.35 3.30 -2.73
C ILE A 108 -0.85 3.22 -1.78
N ALA A 109 -0.85 2.26 -0.85
CA ALA A 109 -1.92 2.09 0.14
C ALA A 109 -2.14 3.35 0.98
N LEU A 110 -1.06 4.04 1.39
CA LEU A 110 -1.17 5.32 2.09
C LEU A 110 -1.85 6.40 1.25
N LEU A 111 -1.63 6.43 -0.06
CA LEU A 111 -2.32 7.38 -0.95
C LEU A 111 -3.80 7.01 -1.15
N GLU A 112 -4.11 5.72 -1.25
CA GLU A 112 -5.48 5.22 -1.32
C GLU A 112 -6.26 5.63 -0.06
N ILE A 113 -5.65 5.46 1.13
CA ILE A 113 -6.23 5.90 2.41
C ILE A 113 -6.42 7.42 2.44
N ALA A 114 -5.45 8.20 1.99
CA ALA A 114 -5.52 9.67 2.05
C ALA A 114 -6.58 10.29 1.14
N HIS A 115 -6.96 9.61 0.06
CA HIS A 115 -8.00 10.07 -0.86
C HIS A 115 -9.30 9.28 -0.71
N TRP A 116 -9.29 8.25 0.14
CA TRP A 116 -10.37 7.28 0.32
C TRP A 116 -10.90 6.69 -0.99
N LYS A 117 -9.99 6.47 -1.95
CA LYS A 117 -10.30 5.99 -3.31
C LYS A 117 -9.20 5.03 -3.77
N PRO A 118 -9.53 3.92 -4.44
CA PRO A 118 -8.54 3.05 -5.08
C PRO A 118 -7.59 3.84 -5.98
N ILE A 119 -6.34 3.40 -6.11
CA ILE A 119 -5.37 4.10 -6.95
C ILE A 119 -5.79 4.06 -8.42
N GLU A 120 -6.48 2.98 -8.82
CA GLU A 120 -7.00 2.73 -10.17
C GLU A 120 -8.00 3.81 -10.60
N ASP A 121 -8.85 4.25 -9.68
CA ASP A 121 -9.86 5.29 -9.93
C ASP A 121 -9.24 6.69 -10.05
N GLN A 122 -7.99 6.85 -9.60
CA GLN A 122 -7.25 8.10 -9.64
C GLN A 122 -6.29 8.19 -10.83
N MET A 123 -6.19 7.14 -11.64
CA MET A 123 -5.29 7.08 -12.77
C MET A 123 -5.73 8.03 -13.88
N THR A 124 -4.75 8.50 -14.64
CA THR A 124 -4.98 9.34 -15.81
C THR A 124 -4.25 8.73 -17.00
N ALA A 125 -4.60 9.16 -18.22
CA ALA A 125 -3.90 8.72 -19.43
C ALA A 125 -2.37 8.93 -19.39
N ARG A 126 -1.89 9.88 -18.56
CA ARG A 126 -0.46 10.14 -18.38
C ARG A 126 0.28 9.04 -17.60
N ASP A 127 -0.46 8.22 -16.87
CA ASP A 127 0.10 7.18 -16.01
C ASP A 127 0.23 5.84 -16.73
N LEU A 128 -0.17 5.74 -18.01
CA LEU A 128 -0.01 4.55 -18.86
C LEU A 128 -0.61 3.27 -18.24
N ASN A 129 -1.71 3.40 -17.50
CA ASN A 129 -2.32 2.31 -16.73
C ASN A 129 -1.33 1.62 -15.76
N ASP A 130 -0.37 2.37 -15.22
CA ASP A 130 0.60 1.91 -14.22
C ASP A 130 0.38 2.62 -12.85
N GLU A 131 0.07 1.82 -11.84
CA GLU A 131 -0.25 2.29 -10.48
C GLU A 131 0.90 3.05 -9.82
N VAL A 132 2.15 2.65 -10.11
CA VAL A 132 3.35 3.30 -9.56
C VAL A 132 3.52 4.68 -10.18
N PHE A 133 3.24 4.84 -11.47
CA PHE A 133 3.27 6.15 -12.12
C PHE A 133 2.17 7.06 -11.59
N SER A 134 0.94 6.55 -11.42
CA SER A 134 -0.14 7.28 -10.76
C SER A 134 0.24 7.72 -9.36
N ALA A 135 0.78 6.81 -8.54
CA ALA A 135 1.18 7.12 -7.16
C ALA A 135 2.28 8.19 -7.09
N ARG A 136 3.29 8.13 -7.97
CA ARG A 136 4.35 9.16 -8.08
C ARG A 136 3.78 10.53 -8.47
N ARG A 137 2.81 10.57 -9.36
CA ARG A 137 2.12 11.81 -9.73
C ARG A 137 1.30 12.36 -8.58
N ILE A 138 0.52 11.51 -7.91
CA ILE A 138 -0.37 11.90 -6.81
C ILE A 138 0.43 12.42 -5.62
N VAL A 139 1.50 11.72 -5.20
CA VAL A 139 2.33 12.14 -4.05
C VAL A 139 3.11 13.44 -4.28
N SER A 140 3.22 13.87 -5.53
CA SER A 140 3.83 15.15 -5.90
C SER A 140 2.90 16.34 -5.66
N ARG A 141 1.61 16.10 -5.43
CA ARG A 141 0.60 17.12 -5.09
C ARG A 141 0.36 17.15 -3.59
N PRO A 142 0.03 18.32 -3.00
CA PRO A 142 -0.30 18.43 -1.58
C PRO A 142 -1.35 17.40 -1.16
N ALA A 143 -1.09 16.65 -0.09
CA ALA A 143 -2.01 15.65 0.43
C ALA A 143 -3.10 16.30 1.30
N GLN A 144 -4.31 15.74 1.26
CA GLN A 144 -5.44 16.20 2.09
C GLN A 144 -5.15 16.05 3.59
N LEU A 145 -4.43 14.98 3.96
CA LEU A 145 -3.97 14.69 5.33
C LEU A 145 -2.76 15.53 5.78
N GLY A 146 -2.33 16.51 4.98
CA GLY A 146 -1.27 17.45 5.33
C GLY A 146 0.14 17.02 4.92
N PRO A 147 1.13 17.93 5.12
CA PRO A 147 2.48 17.78 4.58
C PRO A 147 3.29 16.65 5.23
N ILE A 148 3.03 16.34 6.50
CA ILE A 148 3.70 15.24 7.21
C ILE A 148 3.30 13.91 6.58
N TYR A 149 1.99 13.66 6.43
CA TYR A 149 1.48 12.46 5.78
C TYR A 149 2.03 12.30 4.36
N GLN A 150 2.05 13.39 3.58
CA GLN A 150 2.61 13.38 2.23
C GLN A 150 4.09 13.00 2.21
N LYS A 151 4.87 13.52 3.17
CA LYS A 151 6.30 13.18 3.33
C LYS A 151 6.47 11.69 3.62
N VAL A 152 5.66 11.14 4.51
CA VAL A 152 5.65 9.70 4.86
C VAL A 152 5.35 8.86 3.63
N ALA A 153 4.24 9.11 2.93
CA ALA A 153 3.87 8.36 1.73
C ALA A 153 4.94 8.43 0.63
N ARG A 154 5.54 9.62 0.43
CA ARG A 154 6.64 9.81 -0.53
C ARG A 154 7.87 8.98 -0.17
N LYS A 155 8.19 8.87 1.12
CA LYS A 155 9.34 8.12 1.61
C LYS A 155 9.17 6.63 1.36
N CYS A 156 7.97 6.10 1.60
CA CYS A 156 7.58 4.73 1.26
C CYS A 156 7.71 4.45 -0.25
N LEU A 157 7.09 5.29 -1.11
CA LEU A 157 7.13 5.13 -2.58
C LEU A 157 8.54 5.14 -3.17
N ARG A 158 9.47 5.88 -2.54
CA ARG A 158 10.87 5.96 -2.98
C ARG A 158 11.77 4.94 -2.26
N CYS A 159 11.24 4.21 -1.29
CA CYS A 159 12.02 3.31 -0.42
C CYS A 159 13.25 3.99 0.21
N ASN A 160 13.17 5.30 0.48
CA ASN A 160 14.32 6.09 0.92
C ASN A 160 14.37 6.17 2.45
N PHE A 161 14.92 5.13 3.08
CA PHE A 161 15.06 5.03 4.55
C PHE A 161 16.52 5.03 5.02
N GLY A 162 17.49 5.29 4.14
CA GLY A 162 18.91 5.35 4.50
C GLY A 162 19.51 4.03 4.98
N ALA A 163 18.90 2.90 4.59
CA ALA A 163 19.32 1.56 4.95
C ALA A 163 19.34 0.64 3.72
N GLU A 164 19.95 -0.54 3.87
CA GLU A 164 19.86 -1.61 2.87
C GLU A 164 18.38 -1.94 2.56
N PRO A 165 18.06 -2.32 1.31
CA PRO A 165 16.67 -2.43 0.87
C PRO A 165 15.92 -3.65 1.41
N ASP A 166 16.58 -4.55 2.13
CA ASP A 166 15.97 -5.76 2.66
C ASP A 166 15.12 -5.48 3.92
N LEU A 167 13.80 -5.58 3.80
CA LEU A 167 12.84 -5.34 4.90
C LEU A 167 12.98 -6.34 6.06
N ARG A 168 13.68 -7.46 5.85
CA ARG A 168 13.95 -8.44 6.92
C ARG A 168 15.02 -7.93 7.88
N LYS A 169 15.81 -6.93 7.47
CA LYS A 169 16.86 -6.34 8.31
C LYS A 169 16.26 -5.40 9.34
N LYS A 170 16.59 -5.62 10.61
CA LYS A 170 16.18 -4.78 11.74
C LYS A 170 16.50 -3.29 11.55
N LYS A 171 17.58 -2.96 10.84
CA LYS A 171 17.97 -1.57 10.55
C LYS A 171 16.92 -0.85 9.70
N LEU A 172 16.49 -1.46 8.59
CA LEU A 172 15.43 -0.90 7.75
C LEU A 172 14.09 -0.90 8.49
N GLN A 173 13.77 -1.98 9.21
CA GLN A 173 12.53 -2.04 9.99
C GLN A 173 12.42 -0.91 11.02
N LYS A 174 13.51 -0.63 11.74
CA LYS A 174 13.58 0.47 12.70
C LYS A 174 13.44 1.84 12.03
N ALA A 175 14.07 2.03 10.87
CA ALA A 175 13.93 3.27 10.10
C ALA A 175 12.48 3.49 9.65
N VAL A 176 11.84 2.46 9.09
CA VAL A 176 10.42 2.49 8.70
C VAL A 176 9.52 2.75 9.90
N TYR A 177 9.74 2.08 11.03
CA TYR A 177 8.98 2.30 12.25
C TYR A 177 9.02 3.78 12.69
N ASN A 178 10.22 4.36 12.79
CA ASN A 178 10.39 5.74 13.23
C ASN A 178 9.83 6.75 12.22
N ASP A 179 10.11 6.54 10.94
CA ASP A 179 9.82 7.51 9.88
C ASP A 179 8.38 7.44 9.33
N VAL A 180 7.66 6.34 9.63
CA VAL A 180 6.29 6.11 9.15
C VAL A 180 5.36 5.99 10.34
N ILE A 181 5.55 4.98 11.19
CA ILE A 181 4.58 4.63 12.24
C ILE A 181 4.56 5.72 13.33
N CYS A 182 5.71 6.13 13.85
CA CYS A 182 5.76 7.18 14.87
C CYS A 182 5.26 8.54 14.36
N GLU A 183 5.53 8.90 13.09
CA GLU A 183 5.02 10.14 12.49
C GLU A 183 3.50 10.11 12.36
N LEU A 184 2.92 8.97 11.92
CA LEU A 184 1.46 8.80 11.84
C LEU A 184 0.81 8.82 13.22
N GLU A 185 1.41 8.19 14.22
CA GLU A 185 0.93 8.23 15.62
C GLU A 185 1.00 9.65 16.19
N SER A 186 2.09 10.38 15.95
CA SER A 186 2.22 11.79 16.35
C SER A 186 1.16 12.69 15.71
N MET A 187 0.73 12.38 14.48
CA MET A 187 -0.38 13.09 13.84
C MET A 187 -1.72 12.79 14.51
N ILE A 188 -1.97 11.53 14.90
CA ILE A 188 -3.21 11.13 15.60
C ILE A 188 -3.27 11.81 16.97
N GLU A 189 -2.18 11.78 17.74
CA GLU A 189 -2.11 12.43 19.07
C GLU A 189 -2.45 13.92 19.01
N LYS A 190 -2.02 14.62 17.96
CA LYS A 190 -2.32 16.05 17.76
C LYS A 190 -3.78 16.36 17.41
N LEU A 191 -4.56 15.36 16.99
CA LEU A 191 -5.99 15.50 16.73
C LEU A 191 -6.84 15.21 17.97
N GLU A 192 -6.28 14.52 18.96
CA GLU A 192 -6.94 14.20 20.24
C GLU A 192 -6.81 15.32 21.29
N ILE A 193 -6.02 16.36 21.00
CA ILE A 193 -5.77 17.55 21.84
C ILE A 193 -6.66 18.71 21.40
#